data_AF-A0A2V5MFP7-F1
#
_entry.id   AF-A0A2V5MFP7-F1
#
_cell.length_a   1.000
_cell.length_b   1.000
_cell.length_c   1.000
_cell.angle_alpha   90.00
_cell.angle_beta   90.00
_cell.angle_gamma   90.00
#
_symmetry.space_group_name_H-M   'P 1'
#
loop_
_entity.id
_entity.type
_entity.pdbx_description
1 polymer ?
#
loop_
_entity_poly.entity_id
_entity_poly.type
_entity_poly.pdbx_seq_one_letter_code
_entity_poly.pdbx_strand_id
1 'polypeptide(L)'
;MEGAKPDEFAVAQRLSFALWDSLPDEELRKAAGQRALHTREQVTQQARRMLGDPRARAKLQYFLQQWLQMNQRDDLTKDDELFPGFTPETIADLRTSLNLFLEDAVWNGASDYRQLLLADYLYVNDRLAK
;
A
#
# COMPACT_ATOMS: atom_id res chain seq x y z
N MET A 1 -18.55 25.79 -12.67
CA MET A 1 -17.79 25.27 -13.82
C MET A 1 -18.05 23.78 -13.89
N GLU A 2 -18.92 23.37 -14.80
CA GLU A 2 -19.28 21.96 -15.01
C GLU A 2 -18.04 21.25 -15.55
N GLY A 3 -17.46 20.35 -14.74
CA GLY A 3 -16.18 19.72 -15.07
C GLY A 3 -16.33 18.86 -16.32
N ALA A 4 -15.67 19.26 -17.42
CA ALA A 4 -15.62 18.48 -18.65
C ALA A 4 -15.19 17.05 -18.32
N LYS A 5 -15.92 16.06 -18.85
CA LYS A 5 -15.61 14.65 -18.64
C LYS A 5 -14.17 14.40 -19.15
N PRO A 6 -13.27 13.86 -18.32
CA PRO A 6 -11.89 13.64 -18.74
C PRO A 6 -11.83 12.67 -19.91
N ASP A 7 -10.94 12.93 -20.88
CA ASP A 7 -10.67 11.99 -21.96
C ASP A 7 -10.06 10.69 -21.42
N GLU A 8 -10.11 9.63 -22.24
CA GLU A 8 -9.69 8.30 -21.81
C GLU A 8 -8.19 8.19 -21.51
N PHE A 9 -7.36 9.04 -22.11
CA PHE A 9 -5.93 9.10 -21.80
C PHE A 9 -5.69 9.73 -20.42
N ALA A 10 -6.43 10.77 -20.06
CA ALA A 10 -6.42 11.36 -18.74
C ALA A 10 -6.91 10.37 -17.67
N VAL A 11 -7.94 9.55 -17.99
CA VAL A 11 -8.38 8.46 -17.10
C VAL A 11 -7.28 7.41 -16.92
N ALA A 12 -6.62 6.97 -18.00
CA ALA A 12 -5.50 6.03 -17.93
C ALA A 12 -4.33 6.56 -17.10
N GLN A 13 -3.95 7.81 -17.29
CA GLN A 13 -2.88 8.46 -16.50
C GLN A 13 -3.24 8.51 -15.02
N ARG A 14 -4.47 8.94 -14.69
CA ARG A 14 -4.94 8.99 -13.31
C ARG A 14 -4.93 7.62 -12.64
N LEU A 15 -5.39 6.57 -13.32
CA LEU A 15 -5.32 5.20 -12.81
C LEU A 15 -3.87 4.78 -12.53
N SER A 16 -2.96 5.07 -13.46
CA SER A 16 -1.56 4.65 -13.36
C SER A 16 -0.83 5.34 -12.23
N PHE A 17 -1.00 6.66 -12.08
CA PHE A 17 -0.39 7.38 -10.97
C PHE A 17 -1.02 7.02 -9.62
N ALA A 18 -2.33 6.82 -9.57
CA ALA A 18 -3.01 6.45 -8.34
C ALA A 18 -2.62 5.05 -7.84
N LEU A 19 -2.59 4.06 -8.73
CA LEU A 19 -2.37 2.66 -8.35
C LEU A 19 -0.90 2.24 -8.38
N TRP A 20 -0.09 2.82 -9.27
CA TRP A 20 1.28 2.36 -9.52
C TRP A 20 2.35 3.43 -9.37
N ASP A 21 1.99 4.71 -9.24
CA ASP A 21 2.95 5.84 -9.27
C ASP A 21 3.87 5.79 -10.49
N SER A 22 3.31 5.38 -11.63
CA SER A 22 4.06 5.05 -12.84
C SER A 22 3.27 5.42 -14.10
N LEU A 23 3.92 5.27 -15.25
CA LEU A 23 3.28 5.46 -16.55
C LEU A 23 2.26 4.33 -16.84
N PRO A 24 1.20 4.62 -17.62
CA PRO A 24 0.27 3.59 -18.08
C PRO A 24 1.00 2.54 -18.91
N ASP A 25 0.72 1.27 -18.62
CA ASP A 25 1.21 0.16 -19.41
C ASP A 25 0.56 0.15 -20.82
N GLU A 26 1.05 -0.74 -21.68
CA GLU A 26 0.54 -0.84 -23.05
C GLU A 26 -0.95 -1.17 -23.10
N GLU A 27 -1.41 -2.09 -22.25
CA GLU A 27 -2.82 -2.48 -22.21
C GLU A 27 -3.72 -1.29 -21.86
N LEU A 28 -3.35 -0.51 -20.85
CA LEU A 28 -4.13 0.65 -20.43
C LEU A 28 -4.09 1.78 -21.47
N ARG A 29 -2.94 2.00 -22.13
CA ARG A 29 -2.83 2.96 -23.25
C ARG A 29 -3.70 2.54 -24.44
N LYS A 30 -3.74 1.24 -24.75
CA LYS A 30 -4.59 0.69 -25.82
C LYS A 30 -6.07 0.84 -25.47
N ALA A 31 -6.44 0.53 -24.23
CA ALA A 31 -7.82 0.73 -23.75
C ALA A 31 -8.24 2.21 -23.88
N ALA A 32 -7.35 3.15 -23.54
CA ALA A 32 -7.60 4.57 -23.75
C ALA A 32 -7.84 4.92 -25.23
N GLY A 33 -6.93 4.48 -26.12
CA GLY A 33 -7.05 4.73 -27.57
C GLY A 33 -8.30 4.12 -28.22
N GLN A 34 -8.84 3.06 -27.62
CA GLN A 34 -10.07 2.38 -28.09
C GLN A 34 -11.35 2.92 -27.45
N ARG A 35 -11.28 4.01 -26.67
CA ARG A 35 -12.40 4.55 -25.86
C ARG A 35 -12.99 3.53 -24.87
N ALA A 36 -12.17 2.57 -24.45
CA ALA A 36 -12.53 1.51 -23.52
C ALA A 36 -12.24 1.88 -22.05
N LEU A 37 -12.33 3.17 -21.70
CA LEU A 37 -12.20 3.72 -20.33
C LEU A 37 -13.28 4.79 -20.04
N HIS A 38 -14.36 4.79 -20.82
CA HIS A 38 -15.38 5.84 -20.77
C HIS A 38 -16.52 5.55 -19.77
N THR A 39 -16.64 4.29 -19.36
CA THR A 39 -17.65 3.81 -18.39
C THR A 39 -17.01 3.39 -17.08
N ARG A 40 -17.80 3.39 -16.00
CA ARG A 40 -17.34 2.96 -14.68
C ARG A 40 -16.88 1.51 -14.69
N GLU A 41 -17.58 0.67 -15.43
CA GLU A 41 -17.34 -0.77 -15.54
C GLU A 41 -15.99 -1.05 -16.21
N GLN A 42 -15.70 -0.34 -17.30
CA GLN A 42 -14.41 -0.40 -18.00
C GLN A 42 -13.24 0.04 -17.12
N VAL A 43 -13.39 1.18 -16.42
CA VAL A 43 -12.38 1.68 -15.49
C VAL A 43 -12.17 0.69 -14.35
N THR A 44 -13.24 0.13 -13.80
CA THR A 44 -13.18 -0.87 -12.72
C THR A 44 -12.47 -2.15 -13.18
N GLN A 45 -12.71 -2.60 -14.40
CA GLN A 45 -12.03 -3.77 -14.96
C GLN A 45 -10.52 -3.55 -15.03
N GLN A 46 -10.09 -2.41 -15.58
CA GLN A 46 -8.67 -2.07 -15.65
C GLN A 46 -8.05 -1.88 -14.26
N ALA A 47 -8.74 -1.19 -13.34
CA ALA A 47 -8.27 -1.05 -11.97
C ALA A 47 -8.08 -2.40 -11.27
N ARG A 48 -9.02 -3.34 -11.41
CA ARG A 48 -8.91 -4.70 -10.83
C ARG A 48 -7.73 -5.47 -11.39
N ARG A 49 -7.50 -5.41 -12.70
CA ARG A 49 -6.31 -5.98 -13.33
C ARG A 49 -5.05 -5.36 -12.73
N MET A 50 -5.01 -4.03 -12.65
CA MET A 50 -3.85 -3.30 -12.15
C MET A 50 -3.52 -3.60 -10.69
N LEU A 51 -4.53 -3.86 -9.86
CA LEU A 51 -4.36 -4.29 -8.47
C LEU A 51 -3.67 -5.66 -8.33
N GLY A 52 -3.71 -6.50 -9.38
CA GLY A 52 -2.98 -7.77 -9.42
C GLY A 52 -1.47 -7.62 -9.70
N ASP A 53 -1.03 -6.46 -10.17
CA ASP A 53 0.36 -6.18 -10.53
C ASP A 53 1.23 -5.88 -9.29
N PRO A 54 2.49 -6.36 -9.22
CA PRO A 54 3.40 -6.06 -8.11
C PRO A 54 3.58 -4.56 -7.80
N ARG A 55 3.42 -3.67 -8.80
CA ARG A 55 3.49 -2.22 -8.59
C ARG A 55 2.40 -1.70 -7.65
N ALA A 56 1.21 -2.30 -7.68
CA ALA A 56 0.14 -1.92 -6.76
C ALA A 56 0.49 -2.26 -5.31
N ARG A 57 1.11 -3.43 -5.07
CA ARG A 57 1.63 -3.82 -3.76
C ARG A 57 2.69 -2.85 -3.26
N ALA A 58 3.68 -2.55 -4.10
CA ALA A 58 4.75 -1.62 -3.77
C ALA A 58 4.21 -0.20 -3.46
N LYS A 59 3.26 0.31 -4.25
CA LYS A 59 2.66 1.63 -4.03
C LYS A 59 1.92 1.70 -2.71
N LEU A 60 1.11 0.70 -2.39
CA LEU A 60 0.36 0.69 -1.13
C LEU A 60 1.27 0.53 0.08
N GLN A 61 2.29 -0.33 0.00
CA GLN A 61 3.30 -0.47 1.05
C GLN A 61 4.00 0.86 1.32
N TYR A 62 4.43 1.56 0.27
CA TYR A 62 5.02 2.89 0.40
C TYR A 62 4.06 3.89 1.05
N PHE A 63 2.80 3.93 0.60
CA PHE A 63 1.77 4.80 1.19
C PHE A 63 1.60 4.55 2.69
N LEU A 64 1.48 3.29 3.11
CA LEU A 64 1.29 2.93 4.52
C LEU A 64 2.52 3.28 5.36
N GLN A 65 3.73 3.04 4.85
CA GLN A 65 4.97 3.43 5.54
C GLN A 65 5.06 4.95 5.73
N GLN A 66 4.60 5.74 4.75
CA GLN A 66 4.54 7.20 4.88
C GLN A 66 3.46 7.64 5.87
N TRP A 67 2.25 7.08 5.76
CA TRP A 67 1.12 7.42 6.62
C TRP A 67 1.42 7.09 8.10
N LEU A 68 2.04 5.95 8.36
CA LEU A 68 2.48 5.49 9.68
C LEU A 68 3.84 6.06 10.09
N GLN A 69 4.42 6.95 9.29
CA GLN A 69 5.68 7.63 9.61
C GLN A 69 6.89 6.69 9.84
N MET A 70 6.85 5.49 9.27
CA MET A 70 7.86 4.45 9.47
C MET A 70 9.24 4.78 8.88
N ASN A 71 9.30 5.74 7.95
CA ASN A 71 10.52 6.12 7.25
C ASN A 71 11.32 7.20 7.98
N GLN A 72 10.87 7.66 9.16
CA GLN A 72 11.65 8.53 10.01
C GLN A 72 12.71 7.69 10.74
N ARG A 73 13.99 8.03 10.50
CA ARG A 73 15.14 7.24 10.97
C ARG A 73 15.41 7.42 12.46
N ASP A 74 14.96 8.53 13.05
CA ASP A 74 15.47 9.02 14.33
C ASP A 74 14.46 8.93 15.50
N ASP A 75 13.27 8.35 15.26
CA ASP A 75 12.14 8.49 16.21
C ASP A 75 11.99 7.35 17.22
N LEU A 76 12.75 6.28 17.09
CA LEU A 76 12.64 5.11 17.97
C LEU A 76 13.90 4.95 18.81
N THR A 77 14.03 5.83 19.79
CA THR A 77 15.04 5.71 20.85
C THR A 77 14.33 5.70 22.20
N LYS A 78 14.78 4.81 23.08
CA LYS A 78 14.36 4.75 24.48
C LYS A 78 15.59 5.01 25.34
N ASP A 79 15.35 5.33 26.60
CA ASP A 79 16.43 5.36 27.59
C ASP A 79 16.94 3.94 27.81
N ASP A 80 18.24 3.72 27.57
CA ASP A 80 18.85 2.38 27.60
C ASP A 80 18.90 1.80 29.03
N GLU A 81 18.96 2.64 30.07
CA GLU A 81 18.94 2.18 31.46
C GLU A 81 17.53 1.69 31.85
N LEU A 82 16.49 2.37 31.37
CA LEU A 82 15.10 2.01 31.63
C LEU A 82 14.58 0.89 30.72
N PHE A 83 15.10 0.78 29.49
CA PHE A 83 14.62 -0.15 28.46
C PHE A 83 15.76 -0.92 27.78
N PRO A 84 16.54 -1.73 28.52
CA PRO A 84 17.74 -2.40 27.99
C PRO A 84 17.45 -3.41 26.85
N GLY A 85 16.19 -3.86 26.70
CA GLY A 85 15.76 -4.73 25.61
C GLY A 85 15.37 -4.01 24.31
N PHE A 86 15.32 -2.67 24.32
CA PHE A 86 14.94 -1.86 23.16
C PHE A 86 16.13 -1.60 22.23
N THR A 87 16.70 -2.70 21.72
CA THR A 87 17.89 -2.65 20.86
C THR A 87 17.53 -2.39 19.39
N PRO A 88 18.50 -2.02 18.53
CA PRO A 88 18.28 -1.90 17.09
C PRO A 88 17.69 -3.16 16.44
N GLU A 89 18.04 -4.35 16.93
CA GLU A 89 17.49 -5.63 16.46
C GLU A 89 16.01 -5.76 16.83
N THR A 90 15.62 -5.40 18.06
CA THR A 90 14.21 -5.38 18.48
C THR A 90 13.40 -4.41 17.62
N ILE A 91 13.94 -3.23 17.30
CA ILE A 91 13.30 -2.25 16.41
C ILE A 91 13.11 -2.83 15.00
N ALA A 92 14.14 -3.50 14.46
CA ALA A 92 14.06 -4.15 13.15
C ALA A 92 13.00 -5.27 13.12
N ASP A 93 12.91 -6.06 14.20
CA ASP A 93 11.91 -7.12 14.35
C ASP A 93 10.48 -6.54 14.43
N LEU A 94 10.27 -5.45 15.19
CA LEU A 94 8.99 -4.75 15.25
C LEU A 94 8.56 -4.18 13.89
N ARG A 95 9.51 -3.60 13.13
CA ARG A 95 9.25 -3.13 11.75
C ARG A 95 8.84 -4.28 10.83
N THR A 96 9.49 -5.44 10.97
CA THR A 96 9.15 -6.64 10.21
C THR A 96 7.76 -7.15 10.57
N SER A 97 7.44 -7.21 11.87
CA SER A 97 6.12 -7.57 12.38
C SER A 97 5.01 -6.71 11.78
N LEU A 98 5.19 -5.38 11.81
CA LEU A 98 4.24 -4.44 11.23
C LEU A 98 4.08 -4.62 9.71
N ASN A 99 5.18 -4.79 8.97
CA ASN A 99 5.11 -5.02 7.52
C ASN A 99 4.35 -6.31 7.17
N LEU A 100 4.57 -7.40 7.92
CA LEU A 100 3.82 -8.65 7.74
C LEU A 100 2.33 -8.46 8.01
N PHE A 101 2.00 -7.75 9.09
CA PHE A 101 0.61 -7.43 9.42
C PHE A 101 -0.07 -6.61 8.33
N LEU A 102 0.58 -5.55 7.82
CA LEU A 102 0.03 -4.72 6.76
C LEU A 102 -0.17 -5.50 5.45
N GLU A 103 0.78 -6.37 5.09
CA GLU A 103 0.67 -7.22 3.91
C GLU A 103 -0.52 -8.19 4.04
N ASP A 104 -0.67 -8.84 5.19
CA ASP A 104 -1.77 -9.77 5.42
C ASP A 104 -3.13 -9.06 5.42
N ALA A 105 -3.26 -7.95 6.17
CA ALA A 105 -4.52 -7.19 6.26
C ALA A 105 -5.05 -6.72 4.90
N VAL A 106 -4.15 -6.44 3.95
CA VAL A 106 -4.51 -5.97 2.60
C VAL A 106 -4.69 -7.12 1.61
N TRP A 107 -3.77 -8.08 1.58
CA TRP A 107 -3.68 -9.02 0.45
C TRP A 107 -4.21 -10.41 0.76
N ASN A 108 -4.60 -10.70 2.02
CA ASN A 108 -5.27 -11.94 2.34
C ASN A 108 -6.69 -11.99 1.76
N GLY A 109 -7.24 -13.19 1.59
CA GLY A 109 -8.58 -13.39 1.01
C GLY A 109 -9.73 -12.84 1.85
N ALA A 110 -9.49 -12.56 3.14
CA ALA A 110 -10.45 -11.98 4.07
C ALA A 110 -10.27 -10.46 4.26
N SER A 111 -9.44 -9.82 3.42
CA SER A 111 -8.93 -8.46 3.61
C SER A 111 -9.94 -7.50 4.23
N ASP A 112 -9.53 -6.88 5.33
CA ASP A 112 -10.38 -5.99 6.12
C ASP A 112 -9.55 -4.84 6.70
N TYR A 113 -9.72 -3.64 6.14
CA TYR A 113 -9.00 -2.44 6.59
C TYR A 113 -9.27 -2.08 8.05
N ARG A 114 -10.37 -2.57 8.65
CA ARG A 114 -10.69 -2.32 10.06
C ARG A 114 -9.67 -2.97 11.00
N GLN A 115 -8.99 -4.03 10.54
CA GLN A 115 -7.92 -4.69 11.30
C GLN A 115 -6.82 -3.70 11.69
N LEU A 116 -6.54 -2.69 10.86
CA LEU A 116 -5.54 -1.66 11.15
C LEU A 116 -5.80 -0.88 12.46
N LEU A 117 -7.03 -0.90 12.97
CA LEU A 117 -7.44 -0.22 14.21
C LEU A 117 -7.92 -1.17 15.30
N LEU A 118 -8.40 -2.36 14.92
CA LEU A 118 -9.11 -3.27 15.82
C LEU A 118 -8.38 -4.60 16.08
N ALA A 119 -7.32 -4.91 15.35
CA ALA A 119 -6.58 -6.15 15.55
C ALA A 119 -6.01 -6.21 16.98
N ASP A 120 -6.21 -7.35 17.63
CA ASP A 120 -5.71 -7.68 18.97
C ASP A 120 -4.57 -8.71 18.92
N TYR A 121 -3.98 -8.89 17.73
CA TYR A 121 -2.88 -9.81 17.46
C TYR A 121 -1.73 -9.09 16.74
N LEU A 122 -0.54 -9.68 16.83
CA LEU A 122 0.62 -9.25 16.06
C LEU A 122 1.50 -10.45 15.69
N TYR A 123 2.28 -10.31 14.63
CA TYR A 123 3.24 -11.33 14.22
C TYR A 123 4.50 -11.20 15.07
N VAL A 124 4.87 -12.27 15.79
CA VAL A 124 6.07 -12.27 16.65
C VAL A 124 7.08 -13.30 16.17
N ASN A 125 8.36 -12.97 16.34
CA ASN A 125 9.45 -13.95 16.31
C ASN A 125 9.87 -14.30 17.75
N ASP A 126 10.84 -15.19 17.91
CA ASP A 126 11.34 -15.63 19.22
C ASP A 126 11.90 -14.50 20.10
N ARG A 127 12.34 -13.38 19.52
CA ARG A 127 12.85 -12.24 20.28
C ARG A 127 11.70 -11.40 20.84
N LEU A 128 10.67 -11.15 20.04
CA LEU A 128 9.50 -10.37 20.42
C LEU A 128 8.53 -11.13 21.34
N ALA A 129 8.60 -12.46 21.36
CA ALA A 129 7.73 -13.30 22.18
C ALA A 129 8.19 -13.46 23.65
N LYS A 130 9.25 -12.76 24.05
CA LYS A 130 9.86 -12.85 25.39
C LYS A 130 9.49 -11.69 26.29
#